data_AF-A0A925BAA9-F1
#
_entry.id   AF-A0A925BAA9-F1
#
_cell.length_a   1.000
_cell.length_b   1.000
_cell.length_c   1.000
_cell.angle_alpha   90.00
_cell.angle_beta   90.00
_cell.angle_gamma   90.00
#
_symmetry.space_group_name_H-M   'P 1'
#
loop_
_entity.id
_entity.type
_entity.pdbx_description
1 polymer ?
#
loop_
_entity_poly.entity_id
_entity_poly.type
_entity_poly.pdbx_seq_one_letter_code
_entity_poly.pdbx_strand_id
1 'polypeptide(L)'
;MDHSDSEATTVPSLGRSVVTGGVGFFLASLAVFATVAFAERLMYARLGLAGAYVVWTALFILLGGAALRPLVVGSGRTGRFFALFALAFFLYAAAWVGAYFSLRSAAGEWTGSLAGSALMGLVFAAGFGVPRAAPRLSAVLFVANTAGYFAGSFLNNAVGGKAGMLLWGGIYGLCLGVGLGAALFLAQTAARPPR
;
A
#
# COMPACT_ATOMS: atom_id res chain seq x y z
N MET A 1 4.11 18.29 -38.02
CA MET A 1 3.73 16.88 -37.92
C MET A 1 3.32 16.70 -36.46
N ASP A 2 2.06 17.00 -36.17
CA ASP A 2 1.59 17.45 -34.85
C ASP A 2 0.27 16.71 -34.52
N HIS A 3 0.39 15.43 -34.15
CA HIS A 3 -0.74 14.54 -33.86
C HIS A 3 -0.56 13.71 -32.57
N SER A 4 0.39 14.04 -31.69
CA SER A 4 0.75 13.18 -30.56
C SER A 4 0.20 13.57 -29.18
N ASP A 5 -0.53 14.67 -28.99
CA ASP A 5 -0.81 15.14 -27.61
C ASP A 5 -2.27 15.55 -27.36
N SER A 6 -3.18 14.59 -27.58
CA SER A 6 -4.52 14.63 -26.99
C SER A 6 -4.98 13.23 -26.57
N GLU A 7 -4.07 12.41 -26.03
CA GLU A 7 -4.51 11.44 -25.03
C GLU A 7 -5.00 12.23 -23.82
N ALA A 8 -6.27 12.61 -23.86
CA ALA A 8 -7.03 12.99 -22.70
C ALA A 8 -6.99 11.78 -21.74
N THR A 9 -5.95 11.72 -20.91
CA THR A 9 -5.74 10.63 -19.96
C THR A 9 -6.91 10.65 -18.99
N THR A 10 -7.87 9.78 -19.26
CA THR A 10 -9.08 9.64 -18.46
C THR A 10 -8.72 8.87 -17.20
N VAL A 11 -9.09 9.40 -16.03
CA VAL A 11 -8.97 8.67 -14.76
C VAL A 11 -9.65 7.32 -14.94
N PRO A 12 -8.95 6.20 -14.66
CA PRO A 12 -9.55 4.87 -14.77
C PRO A 12 -10.83 4.77 -13.97
N SER A 13 -11.76 3.90 -14.38
CA SER A 13 -12.95 3.63 -13.58
C SER A 13 -12.57 3.07 -12.19
N LEU A 14 -13.46 3.19 -11.21
CA LEU A 14 -13.25 2.62 -9.88
C LEU A 14 -12.95 1.12 -9.96
N GLY A 15 -13.73 0.36 -10.73
CA GLY A 15 -13.53 -1.08 -10.91
C GLY A 15 -12.15 -1.42 -11.48
N ARG A 16 -11.70 -0.71 -12.52
CA ARG A 16 -10.35 -0.89 -13.08
C ARG A 16 -9.27 -0.54 -12.05
N SER A 17 -9.47 0.51 -11.27
CA SER A 17 -8.53 0.94 -10.23
C SER A 17 -8.41 -0.11 -9.11
N VAL A 18 -9.54 -0.64 -8.65
CA VAL A 18 -9.61 -1.69 -7.63
C VAL A 18 -8.97 -2.99 -8.11
N VAL A 19 -9.27 -3.45 -9.33
CA VAL A 19 -8.70 -4.69 -9.88
C VAL A 19 -7.19 -4.55 -10.09
N THR A 20 -6.75 -3.48 -10.74
CA THR A 20 -5.33 -3.25 -11.00
C THR A 20 -4.55 -3.09 -9.70
N GLY A 21 -5.10 -2.33 -8.74
CA GLY A 21 -4.51 -2.15 -7.43
C GLY A 21 -4.43 -3.46 -6.66
N GLY A 22 -5.52 -4.22 -6.59
CA GLY A 22 -5.58 -5.51 -5.92
C GLY A 22 -4.60 -6.53 -6.49
N VAL A 23 -4.64 -6.76 -7.82
CA VAL A 23 -3.75 -7.73 -8.48
C VAL A 23 -2.29 -7.29 -8.41
N GLY A 24 -2.01 -6.02 -8.72
CA GLY A 24 -0.65 -5.50 -8.71
C GLY A 24 -0.01 -5.56 -7.33
N PHE A 25 -0.76 -5.17 -6.28
CA PHE A 25 -0.24 -5.18 -4.92
C PHE A 25 -0.23 -6.58 -4.29
N PHE A 26 -1.13 -7.49 -4.71
CA PHE A 26 -1.04 -8.92 -4.41
C PHE A 26 0.31 -9.50 -4.86
N LEU A 27 0.70 -9.26 -6.11
CA LEU A 27 1.96 -9.76 -6.66
C LEU A 27 3.18 -9.12 -5.96
N ALA A 28 3.14 -7.80 -5.75
CA ALA A 28 4.19 -7.10 -5.01
C ALA A 28 4.36 -7.65 -3.59
N SER A 29 3.25 -7.82 -2.87
CA SER A 29 3.26 -8.35 -1.51
C SER A 29 3.73 -9.79 -1.46
N LEU A 30 3.30 -10.65 -2.40
CA LEU A 30 3.76 -12.04 -2.48
C LEU A 30 5.28 -12.12 -2.66
N ALA A 31 5.86 -11.24 -3.49
CA ALA A 31 7.31 -11.15 -3.64
C ALA A 31 8.02 -10.74 -2.35
N VAL A 32 7.48 -9.75 -1.61
CA VAL A 32 8.05 -9.36 -0.31
C VAL A 32 7.93 -10.50 0.70
N PHE A 33 6.75 -11.11 0.82
CA PHE A 33 6.51 -12.20 1.77
C PHE A 33 7.22 -13.48 1.42
N ALA A 34 7.62 -13.69 0.16
CA ALA A 34 8.59 -14.74 -0.17
C ALA A 34 9.95 -14.47 0.50
N THR A 35 10.42 -13.22 0.53
CA THR A 35 11.66 -12.92 1.26
C THR A 35 11.50 -13.14 2.76
N VAL A 36 10.33 -12.86 3.35
CA VAL A 36 10.04 -13.19 4.75
C VAL A 36 10.06 -14.71 4.95
N ALA A 37 9.28 -15.46 4.17
CA ALA A 37 9.12 -16.90 4.32
C ALA A 37 10.44 -17.69 4.12
N PHE A 38 11.32 -17.24 3.23
CA PHE A 38 12.52 -17.98 2.84
C PHE A 38 13.83 -17.37 3.31
N ALA A 39 13.89 -16.04 3.51
CA ALA A 39 15.14 -15.32 3.80
C ALA A 39 15.15 -14.59 5.15
N GLU A 40 14.06 -14.62 5.95
CA GLU A 40 13.99 -13.91 7.24
C GLU A 40 15.19 -14.18 8.15
N ARG A 41 15.52 -15.47 8.39
CA ARG A 41 16.63 -15.84 9.26
C ARG A 41 17.97 -15.28 8.78
N LEU A 42 18.21 -15.31 7.46
CA LEU A 42 19.42 -14.78 6.85
C LEU A 42 19.46 -13.25 6.97
N MET A 43 18.33 -12.59 6.72
CA MET A 43 18.21 -11.14 6.81
C MET A 43 18.44 -10.66 8.24
N TYR A 44 17.82 -11.28 9.25
CA TYR A 44 18.09 -10.94 10.64
C TYR A 44 19.54 -11.20 11.05
N ALA A 45 20.15 -12.29 10.59
CA ALA A 45 21.55 -12.59 10.90
C ALA A 45 22.53 -11.57 10.29
N ARG A 46 22.22 -11.00 9.11
CA ARG A 46 23.12 -10.10 8.38
C ARG A 46 22.84 -8.62 8.61
N LEU A 47 21.57 -8.24 8.75
CA LEU A 47 21.10 -6.86 8.77
C LEU A 47 20.50 -6.46 10.13
N GLY A 48 20.30 -7.43 11.03
CA GLY A 48 19.53 -7.23 12.25
C GLY A 48 18.05 -6.99 11.97
N LEU A 49 17.30 -6.74 13.04
CA LEU A 49 15.86 -6.49 12.98
C LEU A 49 15.55 -5.25 12.15
N ALA A 50 16.14 -4.10 12.50
CA ALA A 50 15.87 -2.83 11.82
C ALA A 50 16.23 -2.88 10.32
N GLY A 51 17.39 -3.47 9.98
CA GLY A 51 17.81 -3.58 8.59
C GLY A 51 16.88 -4.45 7.75
N ALA A 52 16.35 -5.54 8.31
CA ALA A 52 15.36 -6.37 7.61
C ALA A 52 14.06 -5.60 7.31
N TYR A 53 13.53 -4.85 8.30
CA TYR A 53 12.34 -4.01 8.09
C TYR A 53 12.56 -2.89 7.06
N VAL A 54 13.75 -2.28 7.02
CA VAL A 54 14.11 -1.29 6.00
C VAL A 54 14.09 -1.93 4.61
N VAL A 55 14.66 -3.12 4.44
CA VAL A 55 14.66 -3.83 3.15
C VAL A 55 13.24 -4.18 2.71
N TRP A 56 12.41 -4.75 3.59
CA TRP A 56 11.02 -5.07 3.25
C TRP A 56 10.20 -3.82 2.91
N THR A 57 10.41 -2.73 3.64
CA THR A 57 9.78 -1.44 3.33
C THR A 57 10.21 -0.93 1.96
N ALA A 58 11.50 -0.99 1.63
CA ALA A 58 12.01 -0.59 0.32
C ALA A 58 11.42 -1.45 -0.80
N LEU A 59 11.32 -2.78 -0.61
CA LEU A 59 10.71 -3.67 -1.60
C LEU A 59 9.23 -3.35 -1.81
N PHE A 60 8.46 -3.10 -0.75
CA PHE A 60 7.07 -2.65 -0.87
C PHE A 60 6.94 -1.33 -1.61
N ILE A 61 7.82 -0.36 -1.33
CA ILE A 61 7.83 0.94 -2.01
C ILE A 61 8.09 0.77 -3.51
N LEU A 62 9.12 0.01 -3.87
CA LEU A 62 9.53 -0.18 -5.26
C LEU A 62 8.50 -0.99 -6.05
N LEU A 63 8.14 -2.17 -5.55
CA LEU A 63 7.22 -3.09 -6.23
C LEU A 63 5.78 -2.56 -6.22
N GLY A 64 5.34 -2.03 -5.08
CA GLY A 64 4.01 -1.43 -4.94
C GLY A 64 3.86 -0.16 -5.77
N GLY A 65 4.87 0.71 -5.79
CA GLY A 65 4.89 1.90 -6.63
C GLY A 65 4.85 1.55 -8.12
N ALA A 66 5.62 0.54 -8.55
CA ALA A 66 5.58 0.04 -9.91
C ALA A 66 4.21 -0.53 -10.28
N ALA A 67 3.60 -1.33 -9.40
CA ALA A 67 2.30 -1.93 -9.59
C ALA A 67 1.16 -0.90 -9.71
N LEU A 68 1.21 0.17 -8.92
CA LEU A 68 0.17 1.20 -8.88
C LEU A 68 0.38 2.34 -9.89
N ARG A 69 1.57 2.44 -10.51
CA ARG A 69 1.90 3.45 -11.51
C ARG A 69 0.84 3.60 -12.62
N PRO A 70 0.26 2.52 -13.19
CA PRO A 70 -0.73 2.66 -14.27
C PRO A 70 -2.05 3.33 -13.84
N LEU A 71 -2.29 3.48 -12.53
CA LEU A 71 -3.52 4.09 -12.01
C LEU A 71 -3.45 5.60 -11.91
N VAL A 72 -2.27 6.19 -12.07
CA VAL A 72 -2.06 7.63 -11.90
C VAL A 72 -1.96 8.30 -13.27
N VAL A 73 -2.84 9.27 -13.46
CA VAL A 73 -3.02 9.99 -14.72
C VAL A 73 -2.23 11.30 -14.76
N GLY A 74 -1.62 11.60 -15.92
CA GLY A 74 -0.99 12.87 -16.28
C GLY A 74 0.51 12.76 -16.63
N SER A 75 0.95 13.54 -17.62
CA SER A 75 2.34 13.56 -18.09
C SER A 75 3.31 14.08 -17.01
N GLY A 76 4.52 13.49 -16.92
CA GLY A 76 5.54 13.88 -15.94
C GLY A 76 5.26 13.47 -14.48
N ARG A 77 4.20 12.70 -14.21
CA ARG A 77 3.79 12.34 -12.85
C ARG A 77 4.38 11.05 -12.30
N THR A 78 5.07 10.24 -13.11
CA THR A 78 5.63 8.96 -12.63
C THR A 78 6.60 9.16 -11.47
N GLY A 79 7.61 10.02 -11.60
CA GLY A 79 8.56 10.27 -10.51
C GLY A 79 7.90 10.89 -9.28
N ARG A 80 6.97 11.83 -9.49
CA ARG A 80 6.18 12.45 -8.40
C ARG A 80 5.32 11.44 -7.66
N PHE A 81 4.67 10.53 -8.38
CA PHE A 81 3.88 9.47 -7.78
C PHE A 81 4.76 8.51 -6.99
N PHE A 82 5.89 8.09 -7.53
CA PHE A 82 6.82 7.23 -6.79
C PHE A 82 7.30 7.89 -5.50
N ALA A 83 7.67 9.18 -5.54
CA ALA A 83 8.05 9.91 -4.32
C ALA A 83 6.88 10.02 -3.32
N LEU A 84 5.67 10.31 -3.81
CA LEU A 84 4.46 10.39 -2.99
C LEU A 84 4.13 9.04 -2.33
N PHE A 85 4.15 7.96 -3.11
CA PHE A 85 3.89 6.61 -2.65
C PHE A 85 4.97 6.15 -1.66
N ALA A 86 6.24 6.42 -1.96
CA ALA A 86 7.35 6.13 -1.07
C ALA A 86 7.17 6.80 0.30
N LEU A 87 6.86 8.10 0.31
CA LEU A 87 6.60 8.83 1.54
C LEU A 87 5.37 8.27 2.29
N ALA A 88 4.27 8.04 1.58
CA ALA A 88 3.03 7.54 2.17
C ALA A 88 3.23 6.15 2.81
N PHE A 89 3.90 5.24 2.09
CA PHE A 89 4.15 3.89 2.55
C PHE A 89 5.22 3.85 3.66
N PHE A 90 6.25 4.70 3.59
CA PHE A 90 7.24 4.83 4.65
C PHE A 90 6.60 5.29 5.97
N LEU A 91 5.76 6.33 5.94
CA LEU A 91 5.05 6.80 7.13
C LEU A 91 4.07 5.77 7.67
N TYR A 92 3.38 5.06 6.78
CA TYR A 92 2.56 3.90 7.15
C TYR A 92 3.38 2.85 7.89
N ALA A 93 4.50 2.41 7.32
CA ALA A 93 5.34 1.36 7.88
C ALA A 93 5.96 1.79 9.21
N ALA A 94 6.45 3.02 9.32
CA ALA A 94 7.01 3.57 10.55
C ALA A 94 5.97 3.62 11.68
N ALA A 95 4.75 4.08 11.40
CA ALA A 95 3.66 4.12 12.38
C ALA A 95 3.23 2.71 12.80
N TRP A 96 3.11 1.78 11.84
CA TRP A 96 2.76 0.39 12.13
C TRP A 96 3.81 -0.28 13.01
N VAL A 97 5.09 -0.20 12.62
CA VAL A 97 6.23 -0.78 13.35
C VAL A 97 6.34 -0.18 14.75
N GLY A 98 6.21 1.15 14.85
CA GLY A 98 6.24 1.85 16.13
C GLY A 98 5.12 1.40 17.06
N ALA A 99 3.88 1.32 16.58
CA ALA A 99 2.74 0.86 17.36
C ALA A 99 2.89 -0.61 17.79
N TYR A 100 3.31 -1.48 16.87
CA TYR A 100 3.49 -2.90 17.10
C TYR A 100 4.52 -3.16 18.21
N PHE A 101 5.69 -2.55 18.14
CA PHE A 101 6.75 -2.76 19.14
C PHE A 101 6.49 -2.06 20.48
N SER A 102 5.71 -0.98 20.49
CA SER A 102 5.41 -0.23 21.72
C SER A 102 4.31 -0.88 22.54
N LEU A 103 3.25 -1.39 21.90
CA LEU A 103 2.05 -1.88 22.59
C LEU A 103 1.97 -3.42 22.66
N ARG A 104 2.74 -4.14 21.83
CA ARG A 104 2.96 -5.61 21.84
C ARG A 104 1.71 -6.47 22.09
N SER A 105 0.56 -6.01 21.61
CA SER A 105 -0.75 -6.62 21.85
C SER A 105 -1.67 -6.32 20.68
N ALA A 106 -2.88 -6.90 20.71
CA ALA A 106 -3.93 -6.55 19.75
C ALA A 106 -4.14 -5.03 19.65
N ALA A 107 -3.98 -4.29 20.75
CA ALA A 107 -4.04 -2.83 20.73
C ALA A 107 -2.99 -2.22 19.79
N GLY A 108 -1.75 -2.73 19.79
CA GLY A 108 -0.71 -2.31 18.86
C GLY A 108 -1.04 -2.54 17.39
N GLU A 109 -1.68 -3.67 17.08
CA GLU A 109 -2.11 -4.00 15.72
C GLU A 109 -3.22 -3.06 15.23
N TRP A 110 -4.22 -2.79 16.08
CA TRP A 110 -5.29 -1.84 15.78
C TRP A 110 -4.78 -0.41 15.66
N THR A 111 -3.95 0.03 16.60
CA THR A 111 -3.35 1.37 16.59
C THR A 111 -2.45 1.55 15.38
N GLY A 112 -1.59 0.57 15.06
CA GLY A 112 -0.71 0.62 13.89
C GLY A 112 -1.49 0.65 12.58
N SER A 113 -2.55 -0.16 12.48
CA SER A 113 -3.45 -0.18 11.32
C SER A 113 -4.13 1.18 11.12
N LEU A 114 -4.68 1.76 12.18
CA LEU A 114 -5.35 3.05 12.12
C LEU A 114 -4.37 4.20 11.81
N ALA A 115 -3.29 4.30 12.57
CA ALA A 115 -2.30 5.37 12.43
C ALA A 115 -1.61 5.31 11.07
N GLY A 116 -1.19 4.12 10.63
CA GLY A 116 -0.57 3.95 9.33
C GLY A 116 -1.50 4.33 8.18
N SER A 117 -2.75 3.85 8.19
CA SER A 117 -3.73 4.18 7.14
C SER A 117 -4.11 5.66 7.13
N ALA A 118 -4.20 6.30 8.31
CA ALA A 118 -4.45 7.73 8.42
C ALA A 118 -3.32 8.57 7.82
N LEU A 119 -2.06 8.25 8.13
CA LEU A 119 -0.90 8.95 7.57
C LEU A 119 -0.81 8.76 6.06
N MET A 120 -1.02 7.53 5.56
CA MET A 120 -1.02 7.27 4.12
C MET A 120 -2.14 8.03 3.40
N GLY A 121 -3.35 8.03 3.96
CA GLY A 121 -4.49 8.78 3.43
C GLY A 121 -4.24 10.30 3.42
N LEU A 122 -3.62 10.83 4.46
CA LEU A 122 -3.21 12.24 4.54
C LEU A 122 -2.19 12.60 3.46
N VAL A 123 -1.15 11.79 3.28
CA VAL A 123 -0.12 12.02 2.24
C VAL A 123 -0.75 12.02 0.85
N PHE A 124 -1.62 11.05 0.53
CA PHE A 124 -2.31 11.07 -0.75
C PHE A 124 -3.21 12.30 -0.90
N ALA A 125 -4.00 12.65 0.13
CA ALA A 125 -4.84 13.83 0.07
C ALA A 125 -4.03 15.11 -0.19
N ALA A 126 -2.89 15.28 0.49
CA ALA A 126 -1.99 16.41 0.28
C ALA A 126 -1.35 16.39 -1.12
N GLY A 127 -0.83 15.24 -1.56
CA GLY A 127 -0.16 15.09 -2.86
C GLY A 127 -1.07 15.30 -4.06
N PHE A 128 -2.37 15.02 -3.92
CA PHE A 128 -3.38 15.29 -4.95
C PHE A 128 -4.10 16.64 -4.77
N GLY A 129 -3.75 17.44 -3.75
CA GLY A 129 -4.35 18.76 -3.52
C GLY A 129 -5.81 18.70 -3.03
N VAL A 130 -6.20 17.63 -2.35
CA VAL A 130 -7.58 17.36 -1.90
C VAL A 130 -7.65 17.08 -0.39
N PRO A 131 -7.23 18.00 0.49
CA PRO A 131 -7.13 17.75 1.94
C PRO A 131 -8.46 17.35 2.58
N ARG A 132 -9.60 17.85 2.05
CA ARG A 132 -10.94 17.48 2.51
C ARG A 132 -11.29 16.00 2.29
N ALA A 133 -10.59 15.33 1.37
CA ALA A 133 -10.77 13.90 1.13
C ALA A 133 -9.99 13.02 2.12
N ALA A 134 -9.06 13.58 2.91
CA ALA A 134 -8.17 12.80 3.77
C ALA A 134 -8.89 11.80 4.70
N PRO A 135 -10.00 12.16 5.40
CA PRO A 135 -10.71 11.21 6.25
C PRO A 135 -11.28 10.03 5.45
N ARG A 136 -11.82 10.30 4.25
CA ARG A 136 -12.39 9.28 3.37
C ARG A 136 -11.32 8.34 2.83
N LEU A 137 -10.18 8.88 2.39
CA LEU A 137 -9.05 8.07 1.92
C LEU A 137 -8.50 7.18 3.05
N SER A 138 -8.34 7.76 4.24
CA SER A 138 -7.88 7.05 5.44
C SER A 138 -8.82 5.92 5.83
N ALA A 139 -10.14 6.16 5.80
CA ALA A 139 -11.13 5.14 6.13
C ALA A 139 -11.10 3.95 5.15
N VAL A 140 -11.02 4.23 3.84
CA VAL A 140 -10.90 3.18 2.82
C VAL A 140 -9.64 2.34 3.03
N LEU A 141 -8.50 3.01 3.27
CA LEU A 141 -7.23 2.33 3.52
C LEU A 141 -7.26 1.53 4.82
N PHE A 142 -7.86 2.07 5.88
CA PHE A 142 -7.97 1.39 7.18
C PHE A 142 -8.81 0.13 7.08
N VAL A 143 -9.99 0.19 6.46
CA VAL A 143 -10.85 -0.99 6.26
C VAL A 143 -10.15 -2.05 5.44
N ALA A 144 -9.53 -1.66 4.31
CA ALA A 144 -8.80 -2.56 3.44
C ALA A 144 -7.60 -3.22 4.14
N ASN A 145 -6.79 -2.42 4.84
CA ASN A 145 -5.64 -2.89 5.61
C ASN A 145 -6.06 -3.86 6.72
N THR A 146 -7.08 -3.48 7.51
CA THR A 146 -7.62 -4.29 8.61
C THR A 146 -8.14 -5.64 8.09
N ALA A 147 -8.94 -5.62 7.03
CA ALA A 147 -9.46 -6.82 6.40
C ALA A 147 -8.32 -7.75 5.94
N GLY A 148 -7.33 -7.20 5.23
CA GLY A 148 -6.16 -7.95 4.77
C GLY A 148 -5.34 -8.54 5.91
N TYR A 149 -5.05 -7.73 6.93
CA TYR A 149 -4.22 -8.11 8.07
C TYR A 149 -4.83 -9.27 8.87
N PHE A 150 -6.11 -9.13 9.26
CA PHE A 150 -6.76 -10.15 10.08
C PHE A 150 -7.12 -11.41 9.28
N ALA A 151 -7.55 -11.28 8.03
CA ALA A 151 -7.77 -12.44 7.16
C ALA A 151 -6.46 -13.18 6.87
N GLY A 152 -5.37 -12.45 6.59
CA GLY A 152 -4.05 -13.03 6.44
C GLY A 152 -3.62 -13.77 7.71
N SER A 153 -3.81 -13.16 8.88
CA SER A 153 -3.44 -13.75 10.18
C SER A 153 -4.20 -15.04 10.45
N PHE A 154 -5.50 -15.07 10.16
CA PHE A 154 -6.30 -16.29 10.24
C PHE A 154 -5.74 -17.41 9.35
N LEU A 155 -5.44 -17.11 8.07
CA LEU A 155 -4.90 -18.09 7.14
C LEU A 155 -3.51 -18.60 7.54
N ASN A 156 -2.64 -17.70 8.00
CA ASN A 156 -1.32 -18.09 8.48
C ASN A 156 -1.41 -19.01 9.69
N ASN A 157 -2.32 -18.74 10.62
CA ASN A 157 -2.53 -19.58 11.79
C ASN A 157 -3.12 -20.95 11.42
N ALA A 158 -3.98 -21.00 10.40
CA ALA A 158 -4.59 -22.24 9.93
C ALA A 158 -3.61 -23.14 9.16
N VAL A 159 -2.72 -22.55 8.34
CA VAL A 159 -1.82 -23.32 7.45
C VAL A 159 -0.41 -23.47 8.03
N GLY A 160 0.10 -22.43 8.67
CA GLY A 160 1.44 -22.40 9.27
C GLY A 160 2.60 -22.42 8.27
N GLY A 161 3.80 -22.25 8.81
CA GLY A 161 5.06 -22.34 8.07
C GLY A 161 5.18 -21.34 6.91
N LYS A 162 5.95 -21.73 5.89
CA LYS A 162 6.23 -20.86 4.73
C LYS A 162 5.00 -20.63 3.87
N ALA A 163 4.15 -21.65 3.71
CA ALA A 163 2.92 -21.55 2.94
C ALA A 163 1.92 -20.59 3.61
N GLY A 164 1.75 -20.69 4.93
CA GLY A 164 0.94 -19.74 5.70
C GLY A 164 1.42 -18.29 5.54
N MET A 165 2.74 -18.07 5.59
CA MET A 165 3.34 -16.74 5.42
C MET A 165 3.10 -16.16 4.02
N LEU A 166 3.18 -16.99 2.97
CA LEU A 166 2.87 -16.57 1.61
C LEU A 166 1.38 -16.25 1.43
N LEU A 167 0.49 -17.06 2.00
CA LEU A 167 -0.96 -16.80 1.99
C LEU A 167 -1.30 -15.51 2.74
N TRP A 168 -0.65 -15.28 3.88
CA TRP A 168 -0.75 -14.02 4.63
C TRP A 168 -0.40 -12.84 3.72
N GLY A 169 0.79 -12.89 3.11
CA GLY A 169 1.28 -11.83 2.23
C GLY A 169 0.38 -11.59 1.03
N GLY A 170 -0.10 -12.66 0.41
CA GLY A 170 -1.04 -12.60 -0.71
C GLY A 170 -2.34 -11.89 -0.33
N ILE A 171 -3.05 -12.38 0.69
CA ILE A 171 -4.33 -11.80 1.10
C ILE A 171 -4.18 -10.38 1.63
N TYR A 172 -3.16 -10.12 2.43
CA TYR A 172 -2.84 -8.76 2.88
C TYR A 172 -2.61 -7.83 1.68
N GLY A 173 -1.78 -8.27 0.71
CA GLY A 173 -1.48 -7.51 -0.49
C GLY A 173 -2.70 -7.23 -1.36
N LEU A 174 -3.56 -8.24 -1.56
CA LEU A 174 -4.79 -8.11 -2.32
C LEU A 174 -5.72 -7.07 -1.70
N CYS A 175 -6.02 -7.21 -0.41
CA CYS A 175 -6.93 -6.31 0.29
C CYS A 175 -6.38 -4.88 0.34
N LEU A 176 -5.12 -4.70 0.74
CA LEU A 176 -4.50 -3.38 0.76
C LEU A 176 -4.42 -2.78 -0.65
N GLY A 177 -4.13 -3.58 -1.68
CA GLY A 177 -4.14 -3.17 -3.08
C GLY A 177 -5.48 -2.66 -3.57
N VAL A 178 -6.58 -3.32 -3.18
CA VAL A 178 -7.95 -2.86 -3.42
C VAL A 178 -8.17 -1.48 -2.78
N GLY A 179 -7.75 -1.31 -1.52
CA GLY A 179 -7.82 -0.03 -0.80
C GLY A 179 -7.01 1.08 -1.47
N LEU A 180 -5.77 0.78 -1.89
CA LEU A 180 -4.88 1.70 -2.60
C LEU A 180 -5.47 2.11 -3.95
N GLY A 181 -5.99 1.17 -4.73
CA GLY A 181 -6.66 1.45 -6.01
C GLY A 181 -7.87 2.36 -5.83
N ALA A 182 -8.72 2.07 -4.84
CA ALA A 182 -9.88 2.90 -4.52
C ALA A 182 -9.48 4.30 -4.02
N ALA A 183 -8.45 4.40 -3.16
CA ALA A 183 -7.97 5.67 -2.63
C ALA A 183 -7.39 6.57 -3.75
N LEU A 184 -6.60 6.01 -4.66
CA LEU A 184 -6.06 6.75 -5.81
C LEU A 184 -7.16 7.20 -6.78
N PHE A 185 -8.19 6.37 -7.01
CA PHE A 185 -9.36 6.78 -7.80
C PHE A 185 -10.07 7.97 -7.15
N LEU A 186 -10.38 7.88 -5.85
CA LEU A 186 -11.09 8.93 -5.12
C LEU A 186 -10.31 10.24 -5.09
N ALA A 187 -8.99 10.17 -4.84
CA ALA A 187 -8.13 11.35 -4.79
C ALA A 187 -8.09 12.07 -6.16
N GLN A 188 -7.90 11.32 -7.25
CA GLN A 188 -7.89 11.89 -8.61
C GLN A 188 -9.24 12.45 -9.04
N THR A 189 -10.34 11.80 -8.63
CA THR A 189 -11.68 12.27 -8.96
C THR A 189 -12.01 13.57 -8.21
N ALA A 190 -11.62 13.66 -6.93
CA ALA A 190 -11.80 14.87 -6.13
C ALA A 190 -10.92 16.05 -6.60
N ALA A 191 -9.78 15.77 -7.22
CA ALA A 191 -8.87 16.81 -7.72
C ALA A 191 -9.32 17.43 -9.06
N ARG A 192 -10.39 16.91 -9.68
CA ARG A 192 -10.91 17.45 -10.94
C ARG A 192 -11.67 18.76 -10.70
N PRO A 193 -11.52 19.76 -11.59
CA PRO A 193 -12.37 20.94 -11.54
C PRO A 193 -13.84 20.54 -11.69
N PRO A 194 -14.77 21.26 -11.03
CA PRO A 194 -16.19 21.14 -11.35
C PRO A 194 -16.36 21.46 -12.85
N ARG A 195 -17.14 20.63 -13.54
CA ARG A 195 -17.56 20.89 -14.92
C ARG A 195 -18.68 21.91 -14.95
#